data_AF-A0A316DH99-F1
#
_entry.id   AF-A0A316DH99-F1
#
_cell.length_a   1.000
_cell.length_b   1.000
_cell.length_c   1.000
_cell.angle_alpha   90.00
_cell.angle_beta   90.00
_cell.angle_gamma   90.00
#
_symmetry.space_group_name_H-M   'P 1'
#
loop_
_entity.id
_entity.type
_entity.pdbx_description
1 polymer ?
#
loop_
_entity_poly.entity_id
_entity_poly.type
_entity_poly.pdbx_seq_one_letter_code
_entity_poly.pdbx_strand_id
1 'polypeptide(L)'
;MKNYRGIIFTGTGLLLVWGLFVVIKFYGGYWYDLHQSPWAYSRNINEKLLIGKWEGDFTDPNGVKKYLSITIVEPTTNDERWEKAFTFKKHRRASFRNSRNIFDGIASVKSKLGLEEYTVSGHVGEDDIHQLVVHFSPVDEKKRVLPNFTLFESTQSLWQNDDMNLNLKFVYHKADGSSFWSSSDPKHSAKIVCKLSRFQH
;
A
#
# COMPACT_ATOMS: atom_id res chain seq x y z
N MET A 1 19.72 58.49 6.41
CA MET A 1 20.10 57.12 5.99
C MET A 1 19.13 56.16 6.66
N LYS A 2 18.34 55.40 5.87
CA LYS A 2 17.39 54.41 6.44
C LYS A 2 18.20 53.28 7.10
N ASN A 3 17.81 52.87 8.31
CA ASN A 3 18.50 51.85 9.11
C ASN A 3 18.24 50.43 8.55
N TYR A 4 18.78 50.14 7.37
CA TYR A 4 18.63 48.85 6.70
C TYR A 4 19.23 47.69 7.51
N ARG A 5 20.24 47.95 8.35
CA ARG A 5 20.88 46.95 9.20
C ARG A 5 19.89 46.32 10.20
N GLY A 6 19.05 47.13 10.85
CA GLY A 6 18.07 46.63 11.84
C GLY A 6 16.97 45.75 11.22
N ILE A 7 16.54 46.06 9.99
CA ILE A 7 15.51 45.30 9.25
C ILE A 7 16.08 43.97 8.73
N ILE A 8 17.35 43.96 8.32
CA ILE A 8 18.02 42.73 7.88
C ILE A 8 18.17 41.77 9.07
N PHE A 9 18.64 42.25 10.23
CA PHE A 9 18.81 41.39 11.42
C PHE A 9 17.48 40.79 11.92
N THR A 10 16.38 41.58 11.94
CA THR A 10 15.06 41.06 12.35
C THR A 10 14.47 40.11 11.31
N GLY A 11 14.61 40.40 10.02
CA GLY A 11 14.19 39.51 8.93
C GLY A 11 14.92 38.16 8.95
N THR A 12 16.24 38.18 9.14
CA THR A 12 17.04 36.94 9.24
C THR A 12 16.67 36.11 10.48
N GLY A 13 16.44 36.75 11.63
CA GLY A 13 16.01 36.06 12.85
C GLY A 13 14.66 35.33 12.68
N LEU A 14 13.69 35.99 12.05
CA LEU A 14 12.38 35.39 11.75
C LEU A 14 12.48 34.20 10.80
N LEU A 15 13.36 34.27 9.78
CA LEU A 15 13.58 33.16 8.86
C LEU A 15 14.22 31.94 9.55
N LEU A 16 15.14 32.16 10.50
CA LEU A 16 15.75 31.06 11.26
C LEU A 16 14.73 30.38 12.19
N VAL A 17 13.90 31.16 12.89
CA VAL A 17 12.83 30.62 13.73
C VAL A 17 11.82 29.85 12.89
N TRP A 18 11.45 30.39 11.73
CA TRP A 18 10.55 29.72 10.79
C TRP A 18 11.15 28.41 10.27
N GLY A 19 12.41 28.43 9.84
CA GLY A 19 13.13 27.24 9.37
C GLY A 19 13.19 26.16 10.44
N LEU A 20 13.54 26.51 11.69
CA LEU A 20 13.56 25.58 12.81
C LEU A 20 12.17 24.97 13.09
N PHE A 21 11.12 25.77 13.02
CA PHE A 21 9.75 25.30 13.20
C PHE A 21 9.34 24.29 12.13
N VAL A 22 9.66 24.55 10.85
CA VAL A 22 9.39 23.61 9.75
C VAL A 22 10.14 22.29 9.97
N VAL A 23 11.41 22.36 10.36
CA VAL A 23 12.24 21.19 10.66
C VAL A 23 11.63 20.36 11.80
N ILE A 24 11.22 20.99 12.89
CA ILE A 24 10.57 20.31 14.02
C ILE A 24 9.27 19.63 13.59
N LYS A 25 8.43 20.30 12.77
CA LYS A 25 7.21 19.70 12.24
C LYS A 25 7.48 18.48 11.37
N PHE A 26 8.50 18.53 10.53
CA PHE A 26 8.90 17.40 9.70
C PHE A 26 9.32 16.21 10.56
N TYR A 27 10.31 16.40 11.45
CA TYR A 27 10.83 15.29 12.26
C TYR A 27 9.81 14.79 13.28
N GLY A 28 8.95 15.66 13.82
CA GLY A 28 7.83 15.27 14.68
C GLY A 28 6.80 14.42 13.95
N GLY A 29 6.46 14.76 12.70
CA GLY A 29 5.60 13.94 11.84
C GLY A 29 6.21 12.59 11.53
N TYR A 30 7.49 12.56 11.13
CA TYR A 30 8.19 11.30 10.88
C TYR A 30 8.29 10.42 12.13
N TRP A 31 8.52 11.01 13.29
CA TRP A 31 8.54 10.28 14.57
C TRP A 31 7.19 9.64 14.90
N TYR A 32 6.11 10.36 14.62
CA TYR A 32 4.75 9.84 14.75
C TYR A 32 4.51 8.68 13.77
N ASP A 33 4.90 8.82 12.50
CA ASP A 33 4.75 7.79 11.47
C ASP A 33 5.50 6.49 11.82
N LEU A 34 6.72 6.60 12.37
CA LEU A 34 7.52 5.46 12.86
C LEU A 34 6.77 4.63 13.92
N HIS A 35 5.97 5.28 14.75
CA HIS A 35 5.23 4.60 15.82
C HIS A 35 3.87 4.09 15.34
N GLN A 36 3.21 4.83 14.44
CA GLN A 36 1.90 4.47 13.94
C GLN A 36 1.94 3.41 12.85
N SER A 37 2.97 3.40 12.01
CA SER A 37 3.04 2.50 10.87
C SER A 37 4.43 1.87 10.79
N PRO A 38 4.81 1.06 11.80
CA PRO A 38 6.11 0.38 11.84
C PRO A 38 6.29 -0.63 10.70
N TRP A 39 5.19 -1.07 10.07
CA TRP A 39 5.22 -1.87 8.84
C TRP A 39 5.68 -1.06 7.61
N ALA A 40 5.58 0.28 7.66
CA ALA A 40 5.91 1.19 6.57
C ALA A 40 7.18 2.01 6.80
N TYR A 41 7.56 2.25 8.05
CA TYR A 41 8.67 3.13 8.39
C TYR A 41 9.58 2.48 9.44
N SER A 42 10.89 2.64 9.25
CA SER A 42 11.89 2.29 10.24
C SER A 42 13.06 3.28 10.20
N ARG A 43 13.77 3.39 11.33
CA ARG A 43 15.06 4.08 11.40
C ARG A 43 16.22 3.19 10.98
N ASN A 44 16.02 1.88 11.03
CA ASN A 44 17.01 0.90 10.60
C ASN A 44 16.94 0.79 9.07
N ILE A 45 18.01 1.20 8.39
CA ILE A 45 18.12 1.15 6.92
C ILE A 45 18.01 -0.29 6.37
N ASN A 46 18.34 -1.28 7.19
CA ASN A 46 18.30 -2.69 6.82
C ASN A 46 16.97 -3.36 7.19
N GLU A 47 16.04 -2.63 7.81
CA GLU A 47 14.73 -3.17 8.14
C GLU A 47 14.01 -3.53 6.85
N LYS A 48 13.56 -4.78 6.76
CA LYS A 48 12.71 -5.21 5.67
C LYS A 48 11.31 -4.77 6.05
N LEU A 49 10.71 -3.86 5.29
CA LEU A 49 9.38 -3.27 5.54
C LEU A 49 8.36 -3.80 4.53
N LEU A 50 7.06 -3.76 4.84
CA LEU A 50 6.02 -4.25 3.93
C LEU A 50 5.98 -3.46 2.60
N ILE A 51 6.37 -2.18 2.64
CA ILE A 51 6.42 -1.28 1.47
C ILE A 51 7.34 -1.82 0.39
N GLY A 52 6.91 -1.63 -0.86
CA GLY A 52 7.68 -1.99 -2.04
C GLY A 52 6.93 -2.95 -2.94
N LYS A 53 7.70 -3.56 -3.86
CA LYS A 53 7.17 -4.43 -4.91
C LYS A 53 7.40 -5.90 -4.56
N TRP A 54 6.37 -6.71 -4.78
CA TRP A 54 6.26 -8.12 -4.42
C TRP A 54 5.79 -8.90 -5.64
N GLU A 55 6.44 -10.02 -5.93
CA GLU A 55 6.15 -10.78 -7.15
C GLU A 55 6.18 -12.28 -6.91
N GLY A 56 5.33 -13.01 -7.62
CA GLY A 56 5.34 -14.47 -7.58
C GLY A 56 4.24 -15.10 -8.41
N ASP A 57 4.36 -16.41 -8.59
CA ASP A 57 3.44 -17.20 -9.38
C ASP A 57 2.39 -17.87 -8.50
N PHE A 58 1.21 -18.08 -9.07
CA PHE A 58 0.18 -18.93 -8.52
C PHE A 58 -0.61 -19.62 -9.64
N THR A 59 -1.40 -20.61 -9.27
CA THR A 59 -2.31 -21.29 -10.19
C THR A 59 -3.73 -21.06 -9.69
N ASP A 60 -4.64 -20.59 -10.53
CA ASP A 60 -6.03 -20.33 -10.14
C ASP A 60 -6.86 -21.62 -9.97
N PRO A 61 -8.12 -21.56 -9.50
CA PRO A 61 -8.97 -22.74 -9.32
C PRO A 61 -9.27 -23.52 -10.62
N ASN A 62 -9.04 -22.91 -11.79
CA ASN A 62 -9.17 -23.54 -13.10
C ASN A 62 -7.85 -24.14 -13.62
N GLY A 63 -6.78 -24.11 -12.83
CA GLY A 63 -5.47 -24.62 -13.25
C GLY A 63 -4.71 -23.64 -14.17
N VAL A 64 -5.15 -22.39 -14.28
CA VAL A 64 -4.46 -21.38 -15.09
C VAL A 64 -3.31 -20.81 -14.27
N LYS A 65 -2.08 -20.95 -14.79
CA LYS A 65 -0.91 -20.28 -14.23
C LYS A 65 -1.02 -18.77 -14.42
N LYS A 66 -0.78 -18.04 -13.34
CA LYS A 66 -0.83 -16.59 -13.27
C LYS A 66 0.39 -16.06 -12.51
N TYR A 67 0.82 -14.88 -12.88
CA TYR A 67 1.89 -14.15 -12.22
C TYR A 67 1.30 -12.89 -11.58
N LEU A 68 1.55 -12.71 -10.29
CA LEU A 68 1.08 -11.60 -9.47
C LEU A 68 2.23 -10.66 -9.18
N SER A 69 2.06 -9.37 -9.46
CA SER A 69 2.94 -8.28 -9.03
C SER A 69 2.12 -7.31 -8.19
N ILE A 70 2.52 -7.07 -6.95
CA ILE A 70 1.88 -6.12 -6.03
C ILE A 70 2.90 -5.05 -5.66
N THR A 71 2.49 -3.78 -5.67
CA THR A 71 3.26 -2.66 -5.11
C THR A 71 2.47 -2.06 -3.96
N ILE A 72 3.01 -2.15 -2.75
CA ILE A 72 2.47 -1.49 -1.56
C ILE A 72 3.20 -0.17 -1.38
N VAL A 73 2.45 0.93 -1.23
CA VAL A 73 3.00 2.29 -1.16
C VAL A 73 3.02 2.81 0.27
N GLU A 74 3.96 3.72 0.55
CA GLU A 74 4.05 4.35 1.86
C GLU A 74 2.83 5.26 2.12
N PRO A 75 2.31 5.32 3.37
CA PRO A 75 1.16 6.18 3.71
C PRO A 75 1.37 7.68 3.50
N THR A 76 2.61 8.15 3.63
CA THR A 76 3.01 9.55 3.46
C THR A 76 4.47 9.60 3.04
N THR A 77 4.73 10.26 1.91
CA THR A 77 6.09 10.41 1.38
C THR A 77 6.85 11.53 2.09
N ASN A 78 8.18 11.55 1.95
CA ASN A 78 9.01 12.65 2.45
C ASN A 78 8.61 14.01 1.83
N ASP A 79 8.29 14.04 0.55
CA ASP A 79 7.90 15.27 -0.15
C ASP A 79 6.56 15.79 0.36
N GLU A 80 5.58 14.91 0.55
CA GLU A 80 4.31 15.25 1.19
C GLU A 80 4.51 15.74 2.63
N ARG A 81 5.46 15.15 3.36
CA ARG A 81 5.79 15.58 4.72
C ARG A 81 6.41 16.97 4.73
N TRP A 82 7.28 17.29 3.77
CA TRP A 82 7.81 18.64 3.59
C TRP A 82 6.70 19.64 3.24
N GLU A 83 5.82 19.31 2.30
CA GLU A 83 4.68 20.16 1.92
C GLU A 83 3.80 20.47 3.15
N LYS A 84 3.50 19.44 3.98
CA LYS A 84 2.76 19.58 5.24
C LYS A 84 3.53 20.41 6.28
N ALA A 85 4.86 20.30 6.32
CA ALA A 85 5.70 21.05 7.25
C ALA A 85 5.72 22.55 6.93
N PHE A 86 5.90 22.90 5.64
CA PHE A 86 5.90 24.28 5.14
C PHE A 86 4.54 24.97 5.22
N THR A 87 3.44 24.21 5.23
CA THR A 87 2.09 24.77 5.22
C THR A 87 1.55 25.05 6.63
N PHE A 88 1.03 26.27 6.83
CA PHE A 88 0.36 26.71 8.07
C PHE A 88 -1.15 26.43 8.10
N LYS A 89 -1.74 26.10 6.94
CA LYS A 89 -3.16 25.76 6.87
C LYS A 89 -3.37 24.39 7.52
N LYS A 90 -4.34 24.31 8.42
CA LYS A 90 -4.86 23.05 8.95
C LYS A 90 -5.47 22.30 7.78
N HIS A 91 -4.69 21.45 7.11
CA HIS A 91 -5.22 20.59 6.06
C HIS A 91 -6.23 19.64 6.70
N ARG A 92 -7.51 20.04 6.64
CA ARG A 92 -8.65 19.12 6.74
C ARG A 92 -8.70 18.32 5.43
N ARG A 93 -7.63 17.60 5.06
CA ARG A 93 -7.84 16.50 4.14
C ARG A 93 -8.57 15.45 4.96
N ALA A 94 -9.80 15.17 4.53
CA ALA A 94 -10.60 14.07 5.01
C ALA A 94 -9.66 12.88 5.22
N SER A 95 -9.69 12.34 6.43
CA SER A 95 -8.98 11.13 6.82
C SER A 95 -9.31 10.04 5.79
N PHE A 96 -8.49 9.91 4.76
CA PHE A 96 -8.13 8.59 4.28
C PHE A 96 -7.60 7.90 5.52
N ARG A 97 -8.47 7.06 6.08
CA ARG A 97 -8.21 6.09 7.17
C ARG A 97 -6.92 6.37 7.94
N ASN A 98 -7.00 7.27 8.92
CA ASN A 98 -5.94 7.52 9.90
C ASN A 98 -5.79 6.34 10.89
N SER A 99 -5.80 5.13 10.36
CA SER A 99 -5.63 3.89 11.09
C SER A 99 -4.23 3.39 10.78
N ARG A 100 -3.43 3.38 11.85
CA ARG A 100 -2.07 2.87 12.02
C ARG A 100 -1.70 1.68 11.11
N ASN A 101 -2.69 0.82 10.86
CA ASN A 101 -2.47 -0.48 10.25
C ASN A 101 -2.95 -0.59 8.81
N ILE A 102 -3.44 0.47 8.16
CA ILE A 102 -3.99 0.38 6.80
C ILE A 102 -2.92 0.72 5.76
N PHE A 103 -2.90 -0.05 4.67
CA PHE A 103 -2.03 0.17 3.52
C PHE A 103 -2.84 0.19 2.23
N ASP A 104 -2.27 0.86 1.24
CA ASP A 104 -2.78 0.92 -0.12
C ASP A 104 -1.68 0.52 -1.11
N GLY A 105 -2.08 0.26 -2.35
CA GLY A 105 -1.19 -0.18 -3.40
C GLY A 105 -1.88 -0.41 -4.73
N ILE A 106 -1.13 -1.03 -5.62
CA ILE A 106 -1.61 -1.50 -6.92
C ILE A 106 -1.13 -2.92 -7.13
N ALA A 107 -1.86 -3.68 -7.94
CA ALA A 107 -1.44 -5.00 -8.36
C ALA A 107 -1.74 -5.24 -9.83
N SER A 108 -0.96 -6.12 -10.43
CA SER A 108 -1.26 -6.67 -11.74
C SER A 108 -1.17 -8.19 -11.70
N VAL A 109 -2.07 -8.83 -12.43
CA VAL A 109 -2.11 -10.29 -12.63
C VAL A 109 -1.98 -10.55 -14.11
N LYS A 110 -0.90 -11.23 -14.49
CA LYS A 110 -0.65 -11.63 -15.88
C LYS A 110 -0.88 -13.12 -16.05
N SER A 111 -1.59 -13.49 -17.11
CA SER A 111 -1.84 -14.89 -17.46
C SER A 111 -1.92 -15.08 -18.98
N LYS A 112 -2.12 -16.32 -19.42
CA LYS A 112 -2.44 -16.61 -20.83
C LYS A 112 -3.75 -15.98 -21.31
N LEU A 113 -4.65 -15.62 -20.38
CA LEU A 113 -5.95 -15.03 -20.68
C LEU A 113 -5.87 -13.51 -20.86
N GLY A 114 -4.82 -12.87 -20.36
CA GLY A 114 -4.65 -11.42 -20.42
C GLY A 114 -3.95 -10.85 -19.18
N LEU A 115 -3.99 -9.52 -19.10
CA LEU A 115 -3.51 -8.72 -17.97
C LEU A 115 -4.70 -8.14 -17.21
N GLU A 116 -4.72 -8.31 -15.90
CA GLU A 116 -5.71 -7.73 -15.00
C GLU A 116 -4.99 -6.72 -14.08
N GLU A 117 -5.55 -5.53 -13.91
CA GLU A 117 -5.01 -4.49 -13.04
C GLU A 117 -5.96 -4.25 -11.87
N TYR A 118 -5.40 -4.10 -10.68
CA TYR A 118 -6.14 -3.91 -9.43
C TYR A 118 -5.59 -2.73 -8.65
N THR A 119 -6.49 -1.98 -8.00
CA THR A 119 -6.14 -1.25 -6.79
C THR A 119 -6.10 -2.24 -5.63
N VAL A 120 -5.14 -2.04 -4.74
CA VAL A 120 -4.95 -2.83 -3.54
C VAL A 120 -5.20 -1.94 -2.34
N SER A 121 -5.98 -2.44 -1.40
CA SER A 121 -6.11 -1.84 -0.08
C SER A 121 -6.10 -2.95 0.96
N GLY A 122 -5.66 -2.67 2.17
CA GLY A 122 -5.56 -3.72 3.18
C GLY A 122 -5.21 -3.18 4.54
N HIS A 123 -4.99 -4.12 5.46
CA HIS A 123 -4.49 -3.79 6.78
C HIS A 123 -3.57 -4.86 7.34
N VAL A 124 -2.68 -4.46 8.23
CA VAL A 124 -1.88 -5.34 9.06
C VAL A 124 -2.57 -5.63 10.40
N GLY A 125 -2.17 -6.72 11.06
CA GLY A 125 -2.69 -7.08 12.38
C GLY A 125 -2.32 -6.05 13.45
N GLU A 126 -3.20 -5.89 14.44
CA GLU A 126 -2.94 -5.05 15.61
C GLU A 126 -1.89 -5.66 16.55
N ASP A 127 -1.99 -6.97 16.79
CA ASP A 127 -1.06 -7.71 17.66
C ASP A 127 0.24 -8.10 16.95
N ASP A 128 0.15 -8.35 15.64
CA ASP A 128 1.28 -8.74 14.79
C ASP A 128 1.19 -8.07 13.43
N ILE A 129 2.06 -7.09 13.21
CA ILE A 129 2.12 -6.28 11.98
C ILE A 129 2.55 -7.09 10.75
N HIS A 130 3.02 -8.33 10.92
CA HIS A 130 3.38 -9.23 9.84
C HIS A 130 2.17 -9.96 9.26
N GLN A 131 1.07 -10.02 9.99
CA GLN A 131 -0.19 -10.57 9.50
C GLN A 131 -0.89 -9.49 8.67
N LEU A 132 -1.40 -9.85 7.50
CA LEU A 132 -2.10 -8.91 6.64
C LEU A 132 -3.37 -9.49 6.00
N VAL A 133 -4.29 -8.59 5.72
CA VAL A 133 -5.46 -8.80 4.88
C VAL A 133 -5.36 -7.86 3.69
N VAL A 134 -5.52 -8.40 2.49
CA VAL A 134 -5.40 -7.65 1.23
C VAL A 134 -6.73 -7.74 0.49
N HIS A 135 -7.26 -6.61 0.03
CA HIS A 135 -8.42 -6.54 -0.85
C HIS A 135 -7.96 -6.10 -2.24
N PHE A 136 -8.49 -6.79 -3.26
CA PHE A 136 -8.23 -6.50 -4.66
C PHE A 136 -9.48 -5.93 -5.28
N SER A 137 -9.37 -4.76 -5.89
CA SER A 137 -10.47 -4.12 -6.63
C SER A 137 -10.01 -3.82 -8.05
N PRO A 138 -10.70 -4.31 -9.09
CA PRO A 138 -10.29 -4.06 -10.47
C PRO A 138 -10.21 -2.56 -10.75
N VAL A 139 -9.15 -2.11 -11.42
CA VAL A 139 -8.98 -0.69 -11.81
C VAL A 139 -10.07 -0.27 -12.79
N ASP A 140 -10.39 -1.15 -13.74
CA ASP A 140 -11.44 -0.93 -14.73
C ASP A 140 -12.25 -2.23 -14.92
N GLU A 141 -13.48 -2.25 -14.41
CA GLU A 141 -14.35 -3.43 -14.53
C GLU A 141 -14.66 -3.78 -15.99
N LYS A 142 -14.65 -2.81 -16.90
CA LYS A 142 -14.96 -3.04 -18.33
C LYS A 142 -13.83 -3.76 -19.07
N LYS A 143 -12.61 -3.67 -18.56
CA LYS A 143 -11.42 -4.35 -19.11
C LYS A 143 -11.12 -5.68 -18.43
N ARG A 144 -12.02 -6.16 -17.56
CA ARG A 144 -11.87 -7.44 -16.87
C ARG A 144 -11.70 -8.57 -17.88
N VAL A 145 -10.75 -9.44 -17.62
CA VAL A 145 -10.55 -10.67 -18.40
C VAL A 145 -11.67 -11.65 -18.04
N LEU A 146 -12.47 -12.07 -19.02
CA LEU A 146 -13.65 -12.92 -18.85
C LEU A 146 -13.67 -14.08 -19.86
N PRO A 147 -14.23 -15.25 -19.50
CA PRO A 147 -14.57 -15.70 -18.14
C PRO A 147 -13.30 -16.05 -17.35
N ASN A 148 -13.29 -15.78 -16.03
CA ASN A 148 -12.07 -15.92 -15.23
C ASN A 148 -12.34 -15.98 -13.72
N PHE A 149 -11.45 -16.62 -12.98
CA PHE A 149 -11.33 -16.46 -11.52
C PHE A 149 -10.46 -15.23 -11.23
N THR A 150 -11.10 -14.15 -10.83
CA THR A 150 -10.43 -12.87 -10.50
C THR A 150 -10.08 -12.81 -9.02
N LEU A 151 -9.01 -12.09 -8.67
CA LEU A 151 -8.64 -11.87 -7.27
C LEU A 151 -9.68 -11.02 -6.56
N PHE A 152 -10.00 -11.39 -5.32
CA PHE A 152 -10.95 -10.66 -4.49
C PHE A 152 -10.32 -10.23 -3.16
N GLU A 153 -9.76 -11.19 -2.42
CA GLU A 153 -9.24 -10.94 -1.08
C GLU A 153 -8.11 -11.92 -0.77
N SER A 154 -7.21 -11.54 0.13
CA SER A 154 -6.28 -12.43 0.81
C SER A 154 -6.48 -12.32 2.31
N THR A 155 -6.63 -13.44 3.02
CA THR A 155 -6.85 -13.46 4.48
C THR A 155 -5.88 -14.43 5.16
N GLN A 156 -5.52 -14.21 6.42
CA GLN A 156 -4.53 -15.06 7.11
C GLN A 156 -3.19 -15.10 6.36
N SER A 157 -2.84 -13.96 5.75
CA SER A 157 -1.60 -13.81 5.01
C SER A 157 -0.51 -13.31 5.94
N LEU A 158 0.73 -13.70 5.64
CA LEU A 158 1.87 -13.38 6.48
C LEU A 158 3.00 -12.86 5.60
N TRP A 159 3.62 -11.78 6.00
CA TRP A 159 4.85 -11.29 5.40
C TRP A 159 5.99 -11.34 6.42
N GLN A 160 7.16 -11.80 5.99
CA GLN A 160 8.35 -11.84 6.81
C GLN A 160 9.57 -11.58 5.92
N ASN A 161 10.37 -10.56 6.27
CA ASN A 161 11.58 -10.18 5.54
C ASN A 161 11.31 -9.87 4.05
N ASP A 162 11.82 -10.71 3.15
CA ASP A 162 11.68 -10.58 1.70
C ASP A 162 10.71 -11.62 1.13
N ASP A 163 9.92 -12.29 1.97
CA ASP A 163 8.91 -13.27 1.57
C ASP A 163 7.52 -12.91 2.10
N MET A 164 6.49 -13.13 1.28
CA MET A 164 5.09 -12.91 1.62
C MET A 164 4.23 -14.08 1.15
N ASN A 165 3.47 -14.66 2.06
CA ASN A 165 2.49 -15.70 1.79
C ASN A 165 1.09 -15.08 1.76
N LEU A 166 0.49 -14.99 0.58
CA LEU A 166 -0.89 -14.56 0.40
C LEU A 166 -1.80 -15.76 0.24
N ASN A 167 -2.82 -15.88 1.08
CA ASN A 167 -3.85 -16.90 0.92
C ASN A 167 -5.04 -16.30 0.16
N LEU A 168 -4.96 -16.43 -1.16
CA LEU A 168 -5.83 -15.79 -2.14
C LEU A 168 -7.21 -16.45 -2.20
N LYS A 169 -8.23 -15.60 -2.23
CA LYS A 169 -9.62 -15.91 -2.54
C LYS A 169 -10.01 -15.29 -3.87
N PHE A 170 -10.90 -15.98 -4.56
CA PHE A 170 -11.29 -15.64 -5.91
C PHE A 170 -12.79 -15.47 -6.05
N VAL A 171 -13.20 -14.67 -7.03
CA VAL A 171 -14.58 -14.62 -7.52
C VAL A 171 -14.56 -15.02 -8.99
N TYR A 172 -15.43 -15.98 -9.34
CA TYR A 172 -15.60 -16.39 -10.72
C TYR A 172 -16.57 -15.47 -11.45
N HIS A 173 -16.14 -14.95 -12.59
CA HIS A 173 -16.99 -14.21 -13.51
C HIS A 173 -17.23 -15.00 -14.79
N LYS A 174 -18.49 -15.06 -15.21
CA LYS A 174 -18.90 -15.64 -16.49
C LYS A 174 -18.53 -14.72 -17.65
N ALA A 175 -18.71 -15.22 -18.88
CA ALA A 175 -18.44 -14.46 -20.10
C ALA A 175 -19.33 -13.21 -20.26
N ASP A 176 -20.51 -13.21 -19.63
CA ASP A 176 -21.42 -12.05 -19.58
C ASP A 176 -21.04 -11.02 -18.50
N GLY A 177 -19.97 -11.26 -17.73
CA GLY A 177 -19.49 -10.42 -16.64
C GLY A 177 -20.15 -10.68 -15.28
N SER A 178 -21.24 -11.43 -15.23
CA SER A 178 -21.92 -11.76 -13.98
C SER A 178 -21.02 -12.61 -13.06
N SER A 179 -21.03 -12.30 -11.77
CA SER A 179 -20.38 -13.14 -10.76
C SER A 179 -21.22 -14.40 -10.56
N PHE A 180 -20.56 -15.56 -10.49
CA PHE A 180 -21.22 -16.83 -10.23
C PHE A 180 -20.57 -17.56 -9.07
N TRP A 181 -21.42 -18.21 -8.29
CA TRP A 181 -21.01 -19.02 -7.15
C TRP A 181 -21.87 -20.29 -7.08
N SER A 182 -21.22 -21.41 -6.74
CA SER A 182 -21.88 -22.68 -6.48
C SER A 182 -21.23 -23.37 -5.28
N SER A 183 -22.00 -23.76 -4.27
CA SER A 183 -21.51 -24.55 -3.13
C SER A 183 -21.11 -25.98 -3.52
N SER A 184 -21.70 -26.52 -4.58
CA SER A 184 -21.42 -27.88 -5.03
C SER A 184 -20.12 -28.01 -5.82
N ASP A 185 -19.56 -26.89 -6.30
CA ASP A 185 -18.27 -26.88 -6.99
C ASP A 185 -17.17 -26.35 -6.04
N PRO A 186 -16.23 -27.22 -5.63
CA PRO A 186 -15.20 -26.85 -4.66
C PRO A 186 -14.32 -25.69 -5.13
N LYS A 187 -14.22 -25.43 -6.44
CA LYS A 187 -13.43 -24.33 -7.01
C LYS A 187 -13.86 -22.95 -6.50
N HIS A 188 -15.15 -22.77 -6.22
CA HIS A 188 -15.69 -21.50 -5.72
C HIS A 188 -15.35 -21.22 -4.25
N SER A 189 -14.80 -22.21 -3.54
CA SER A 189 -14.32 -22.10 -2.16
C SER A 189 -12.80 -22.26 -2.04
N ALA A 190 -12.11 -22.42 -3.18
CA ALA A 190 -10.69 -22.69 -3.21
C ALA A 190 -9.90 -21.51 -2.63
N LYS A 191 -8.95 -21.86 -1.76
CA LYS A 191 -7.98 -20.97 -1.14
C LYS A 191 -6.60 -21.34 -1.64
N ILE A 192 -5.90 -20.39 -2.24
CA ILE A 192 -4.62 -20.67 -2.92
C ILE A 192 -3.54 -19.86 -2.27
N VAL A 193 -2.52 -20.55 -1.76
CA VAL A 193 -1.33 -19.90 -1.21
C VAL A 193 -0.43 -19.47 -2.36
N CYS A 194 -0.28 -18.17 -2.53
CA CYS A 194 0.68 -17.54 -3.41
C CYS A 194 1.87 -17.07 -2.58
N LYS A 195 3.06 -17.56 -2.94
CA LYS A 195 4.31 -17.10 -2.35
C LYS A 195 4.86 -15.98 -3.23
N LEU A 196 5.01 -14.81 -2.65
CA LEU A 196 5.62 -13.66 -3.27
C LEU A 196 6.98 -13.44 -2.62
N SER A 197 7.96 -13.06 -3.44
CA SER A 197 9.24 -12.57 -2.96
C SER A 197 9.36 -11.09 -3.30
N ARG A 198 10.13 -10.37 -2.49
CA ARG A 198 10.41 -8.96 -2.76
C ARG A 198 11.16 -8.84 -4.08
N PHE A 199 10.69 -7.95 -4.94
CA PHE A 199 11.40 -7.61 -6.16
C PHE A 199 12.70 -6.89 -5.81
N GLN A 200 13.83 -7.50 -6.13
CA GLN A 200 15.16 -6.91 -5.99
C GLN A 200 15.62 -6.47 -7.38
N HIS A 201 15.94 -5.17 -7.51
CA HIS A 201 16.49 -4.58 -8.72
C HIS A 201 17.99 -4.85 -8.85
#